data_AF-A0A3A1Y960-F1
#
_entry.id   AF-A0A3A1Y960-F1
#
_cell.length_a   1.000
_cell.length_b   1.000
_cell.length_c   1.000
_cell.angle_alpha   90.00
_cell.angle_beta   90.00
_cell.angle_gamma   90.00
#
_symmetry.space_group_name_H-M   'P 1'
#
loop_
_entity.id
_entity.type
_entity.pdbx_description
1 polymer ?
#
loop_
_entity_poly.entity_id
_entity_poly.type
_entity_poly.pdbx_seq_one_letter_code
_entity_poly.pdbx_strand_id
1 'polypeptide(L)'
;MRKLLLCSLLGLLSLPSFAQNTHETTIRNLVRANPQYLELATQFTLVDFVKTYKNKSLSFAEFQQLLVQKFYQPFNLNYQLTSNSYTSASVEAFLNIYHTCAQVRQQLTTQEIIQLDRKYQLICSKTDLIYTISGRTDADVYAYSLMALNDKVTPAQVKALGFSLPTYATYQSRNIFEHIANNLQITITE
;
A
#
# COMPACT_ATOMS: atom_id res chain seq x y z
N MET A 1 -50.87 52.64 23.01
CA MET A 1 -49.54 52.07 23.29
C MET A 1 -49.56 50.59 22.93
N ARG A 2 -48.61 50.13 22.09
CA ARG A 2 -48.01 48.76 21.97
C ARG A 2 -48.96 47.55 21.80
N LYS A 3 -48.74 46.54 20.95
CA LYS A 3 -47.67 46.13 20.01
C LYS A 3 -48.24 45.02 19.10
N LEU A 4 -47.74 44.94 17.86
CA LEU A 4 -47.97 43.88 16.88
C LEU A 4 -47.45 42.50 17.35
N LEU A 5 -48.09 41.42 16.92
CA LEU A 5 -47.51 40.08 16.81
C LEU A 5 -47.70 39.59 15.37
N LEU A 6 -46.65 39.76 14.56
CA LEU A 6 -46.43 39.04 13.31
C LEU A 6 -45.92 37.64 13.66
N CYS A 7 -46.68 36.59 13.34
CA CYS A 7 -46.16 35.24 13.24
C CYS A 7 -45.61 35.05 11.82
N SER A 8 -44.30 35.23 11.67
CA SER A 8 -43.57 34.89 10.45
C SER A 8 -43.39 33.38 10.36
N LEU A 9 -43.94 32.79 9.30
CA LEU A 9 -43.56 31.48 8.78
C LEU A 9 -42.06 31.45 8.50
N LEU A 10 -41.28 30.81 9.37
CA LEU A 10 -39.91 30.42 9.06
C LEU A 10 -39.96 29.15 8.20
N GLY A 11 -39.76 29.36 6.90
CA GLY A 11 -39.52 28.29 5.95
C GLY A 11 -38.32 27.45 6.37
N LEU A 12 -38.54 26.14 6.37
CA LEU A 12 -37.51 25.11 6.45
C LEU A 12 -36.47 25.37 5.35
N LEU A 13 -35.30 25.89 5.73
CA LEU A 13 -34.10 25.79 4.92
C LEU A 13 -33.68 24.32 4.91
N SER A 14 -34.09 23.60 3.87
CA SER A 14 -33.46 22.34 3.50
C SER A 14 -32.03 22.65 3.05
N LEU A 15 -31.08 22.59 3.98
CA LEU A 15 -29.67 22.52 3.64
C LEU A 15 -29.46 21.21 2.87
N PRO A 16 -28.92 21.23 1.63
CA PRO A 16 -28.46 20.00 1.02
C PRO A 16 -27.35 19.43 1.90
N SER A 17 -27.55 18.18 2.32
CA SER A 17 -26.57 17.38 3.04
C SER A 17 -25.24 17.39 2.28
N PHE A 18 -24.26 18.17 2.76
CA PHE A 18 -22.85 17.96 2.44
C PHE A 18 -22.35 16.72 3.18
N ALA A 19 -22.95 15.56 2.91
CA ALA A 19 -22.31 14.28 3.19
C ALA A 19 -21.20 14.12 2.16
N GLN A 20 -20.09 14.83 2.38
CA GLN A 20 -18.85 14.58 1.66
C GLN A 20 -18.54 13.09 1.82
N ASN A 21 -18.57 12.32 0.73
CA ASN A 21 -18.43 10.86 0.75
C ASN A 21 -17.25 10.49 1.67
N THR A 22 -17.54 9.77 2.75
CA THR A 22 -16.58 9.48 3.83
C THR A 22 -15.40 8.70 3.28
N HIS A 23 -15.63 7.76 2.36
CA HIS A 23 -14.58 7.00 1.69
C HIS A 23 -13.71 7.88 0.79
N GLU A 24 -14.32 8.83 0.06
CA GLU A 24 -13.56 9.81 -0.73
C GLU A 24 -12.62 10.63 0.15
N THR A 25 -13.13 11.13 1.27
CA THR A 25 -12.34 11.92 2.22
C THR A 25 -11.20 11.08 2.80
N THR A 26 -11.45 9.82 3.15
CA THR A 26 -10.44 8.88 3.65
C THR A 26 -9.31 8.68 2.65
N ILE A 27 -9.61 8.28 1.41
CA ILE A 27 -8.57 8.03 0.40
C ILE A 27 -7.81 9.33 0.04
N ARG A 28 -8.51 10.46 -0.06
CA ARG A 28 -7.88 11.77 -0.26
C ARG A 28 -6.87 12.10 0.84
N ASN A 29 -7.21 11.82 2.09
CA ASN A 29 -6.33 12.08 3.22
C ASN A 29 -5.11 11.17 3.22
N LEU A 30 -5.25 9.90 2.82
CA LEU A 30 -4.10 9.00 2.62
C LEU A 30 -3.12 9.57 1.59
N VAL A 31 -3.61 10.02 0.43
CA VAL A 31 -2.76 10.64 -0.60
C VAL A 31 -2.03 11.87 -0.08
N ARG A 32 -2.75 12.77 0.61
CA ARG A 32 -2.17 14.01 1.13
C ARG A 32 -1.12 13.76 2.21
N ALA A 33 -1.31 12.74 3.05
CA ALA A 33 -0.39 12.42 4.13
C ALA A 33 0.86 11.66 3.67
N ASN A 34 0.85 11.03 2.48
CA ASN A 34 1.89 10.10 2.05
C ASN A 34 2.47 10.40 0.64
N PRO A 35 2.91 11.65 0.35
CA PRO A 35 3.39 12.02 -0.99
C PRO A 35 4.65 11.25 -1.40
N GLN A 36 5.60 11.05 -0.49
CA GLN A 36 6.86 10.32 -0.76
C GLN A 36 6.60 8.84 -1.10
N TYR A 37 5.71 8.20 -0.34
CA TYR A 37 5.28 6.83 -0.64
C TYR A 37 4.66 6.74 -2.05
N LEU A 38 3.79 7.70 -2.40
CA LEU A 38 3.10 7.67 -3.68
C LEU A 38 4.04 7.83 -4.87
N GLU A 39 5.04 8.71 -4.75
CA GLU A 39 6.10 8.86 -5.75
C GLU A 39 6.87 7.55 -5.91
N LEU A 40 7.34 6.97 -4.81
CA LEU A 40 8.09 5.72 -4.82
C LEU A 40 7.27 4.54 -5.36
N ALA A 41 6.03 4.38 -4.92
CA ALA A 41 5.13 3.35 -5.40
C ALA A 41 4.86 3.51 -6.91
N THR A 42 4.73 4.75 -7.40
CA THR A 42 4.57 5.02 -8.82
C THR A 42 5.80 4.63 -9.61
N GLN A 43 6.98 5.05 -9.16
CA GLN A 43 8.26 4.70 -9.79
C GLN A 43 8.42 3.16 -9.86
N PHE A 44 8.23 2.49 -8.74
CA PHE A 44 8.41 1.06 -8.65
C PHE A 44 7.41 0.26 -9.51
N THR A 45 6.11 0.55 -9.39
CA THR A 45 5.07 -0.20 -10.11
C THR A 45 5.07 0.08 -11.61
N LEU A 46 5.16 1.35 -12.03
CA LEU A 46 5.00 1.72 -13.43
C LEU A 46 6.30 1.62 -14.22
N VAL A 47 7.42 2.02 -13.62
CA VAL A 47 8.70 2.09 -14.32
C VAL A 47 9.48 0.80 -14.11
N ASP A 48 9.75 0.45 -12.85
CA ASP A 48 10.62 -0.68 -12.56
C ASP A 48 9.95 -2.00 -12.91
N PHE A 49 8.67 -2.22 -12.60
CA PHE A 49 7.97 -3.44 -13.03
C PHE A 49 7.40 -3.37 -14.44
N VAL A 50 6.40 -2.52 -14.66
CA VAL A 50 5.58 -2.59 -15.88
C VAL A 50 6.37 -2.17 -17.12
N LYS A 51 7.09 -1.05 -17.09
CA LYS A 51 7.87 -0.64 -18.28
C LYS A 51 9.09 -1.53 -18.52
N THR A 52 9.80 -1.95 -17.47
CA THR A 52 11.11 -2.60 -17.64
C THR A 52 10.99 -4.12 -17.82
N TYR A 53 10.08 -4.79 -17.11
CA TYR A 53 10.02 -6.26 -17.06
C TYR A 53 8.79 -6.90 -17.68
N LYS A 54 7.82 -6.13 -18.18
CA LYS A 54 6.68 -6.68 -18.92
C LYS A 54 7.15 -7.61 -20.05
N ASN A 55 6.52 -8.78 -20.14
CA ASN A 55 6.82 -9.88 -21.06
C ASN A 55 8.21 -10.51 -20.88
N LYS A 56 8.87 -10.29 -19.73
CA LYS A 56 10.15 -10.92 -19.39
C LYS A 56 9.97 -11.98 -18.32
N SER A 57 10.98 -12.85 -18.22
CA SER A 57 11.14 -13.78 -17.12
C SER A 57 12.19 -13.24 -16.14
N LEU A 58 11.94 -13.42 -14.85
CA LEU A 58 12.87 -13.15 -13.76
C LEU A 58 13.00 -14.42 -12.92
N SER A 59 14.21 -14.75 -12.47
CA SER A 59 14.35 -15.72 -11.37
C SER A 59 13.73 -15.16 -10.10
N PHE A 60 13.34 -16.03 -9.19
CA PHE A 60 12.75 -15.63 -7.92
C PHE A 60 13.71 -14.76 -7.11
N ALA A 61 15.00 -15.10 -7.11
CA ALA A 61 16.04 -14.31 -6.46
C ALA A 61 16.14 -12.88 -7.03
N GLU A 62 16.15 -12.74 -8.37
CA GLU A 62 16.16 -11.42 -9.03
C GLU A 62 14.92 -10.61 -8.69
N PHE A 63 13.75 -11.27 -8.67
CA PHE A 63 12.49 -10.62 -8.30
C PHE A 63 12.51 -10.12 -6.84
N GLN A 64 12.97 -10.94 -5.89
CA GLN A 64 13.07 -10.52 -4.49
C GLN A 64 14.08 -9.37 -4.33
N GLN A 65 15.22 -9.46 -5.01
CA GLN A 65 16.25 -8.42 -4.98
C GLN A 65 15.73 -7.10 -5.56
N LEU A 66 14.98 -7.15 -6.66
CA LEU A 66 14.36 -5.97 -7.25
C LEU A 66 13.39 -5.29 -6.27
N LEU A 67 12.52 -6.07 -5.62
CA LEU A 67 11.59 -5.56 -4.62
C LEU A 67 12.33 -4.92 -3.42
N VAL A 68 13.39 -5.57 -2.93
CA VAL A 68 14.23 -5.02 -1.86
C VAL A 68 14.87 -3.69 -2.28
N GLN A 69 15.57 -3.67 -3.42
CA GLN A 69 16.41 -2.54 -3.82
C GLN A 69 15.60 -1.35 -4.36
N LYS A 70 14.54 -1.60 -5.11
CA LYS A 70 13.78 -0.56 -5.81
C LYS A 70 12.61 -0.02 -5.00
N PHE A 71 12.07 -0.82 -4.09
CA PHE A 71 10.97 -0.38 -3.22
C PHE A 71 11.42 -0.25 -1.77
N TYR A 72 11.78 -1.34 -1.10
CA TYR A 72 11.97 -1.31 0.36
C TYR A 72 13.17 -0.49 0.83
N GLN A 73 14.27 -0.47 0.08
CA GLN A 73 15.46 0.30 0.41
C GLN A 73 15.24 1.82 0.39
N PRO A 74 14.68 2.43 -0.67
CA PRO A 74 14.31 3.85 -0.63
C PRO A 74 13.08 4.14 0.24
N PHE A 75 12.30 3.12 0.62
CA PHE A 75 11.12 3.29 1.46
C PHE A 75 11.43 3.32 2.96
N ASN A 76 12.29 2.43 3.43
CA ASN A 76 12.56 2.18 4.84
C ASN A 76 13.57 3.18 5.42
N LEU A 77 13.22 4.46 5.38
CA LEU A 77 14.09 5.56 5.80
C LEU A 77 13.95 5.92 7.28
N ASN A 78 12.76 5.73 7.86
CA ASN A 78 12.48 6.07 9.26
C ASN A 78 12.22 4.79 10.07
N TYR A 79 13.30 4.24 10.62
CA TYR A 79 13.26 3.00 11.38
C TYR A 79 14.08 3.09 12.67
N GLN A 80 13.73 2.23 13.62
CA GLN A 80 14.55 1.94 14.79
C GLN A 80 14.91 0.47 14.80
N LEU A 81 16.18 0.17 15.04
CA LEU A 81 16.71 -1.18 15.10
C LEU A 81 17.52 -1.32 16.38
N THR A 82 17.17 -2.33 17.17
CA THR A 82 17.95 -2.80 18.33
C THR A 82 18.31 -4.26 18.11
N SER A 83 19.00 -4.89 19.07
CA SER A 83 19.32 -6.32 18.96
C SER A 83 18.07 -7.22 18.91
N ASN A 84 16.95 -6.77 19.50
CA ASN A 84 15.77 -7.61 19.75
C ASN A 84 14.46 -6.96 19.25
N SER A 85 14.53 -5.78 18.61
CA SER A 85 13.36 -5.08 18.10
C SER A 85 13.67 -4.33 16.81
N TYR A 86 12.68 -4.31 15.93
CA TYR A 86 12.68 -3.55 14.68
C TYR A 86 11.32 -2.87 14.52
N THR A 87 11.32 -1.54 14.35
CA THR A 87 10.14 -0.75 14.01
C THR A 87 10.44 0.15 12.82
N SER A 88 9.42 0.48 12.03
CA SER A 88 9.56 1.36 10.88
C SER A 88 8.27 2.14 10.66
N ALA A 89 8.35 3.45 10.86
CA ALA A 89 7.22 4.34 10.64
C ALA A 89 6.78 4.33 9.17
N SER A 90 7.72 4.12 8.24
CA SER A 90 7.40 3.90 6.83
C SER A 90 6.55 2.64 6.66
N VAL A 91 6.99 1.49 7.17
CA VAL A 91 6.25 0.23 7.07
C VAL A 91 4.86 0.35 7.70
N GLU A 92 4.75 0.94 8.88
CA GLU A 92 3.48 1.18 9.56
C GLU A 92 2.54 2.05 8.71
N ALA A 93 3.04 3.12 8.09
CA ALA A 93 2.26 3.95 7.18
C ALA A 93 1.78 3.17 5.95
N PHE A 94 2.64 2.35 5.34
CA PHE A 94 2.25 1.50 4.20
C PHE A 94 1.18 0.48 4.57
N LEU A 95 1.34 -0.22 5.69
CA LEU A 95 0.34 -1.19 6.17
C LEU A 95 -0.97 -0.48 6.51
N ASN A 96 -0.94 0.71 7.10
CA ASN A 96 -2.13 1.50 7.35
C ASN A 96 -2.85 1.91 6.04
N ILE A 97 -2.12 2.32 5.00
CA ILE A 97 -2.69 2.60 3.68
C ILE A 97 -3.34 1.33 3.12
N TYR A 98 -2.64 0.20 3.16
CA TYR A 98 -3.16 -1.08 2.67
C TYR A 98 -4.46 -1.47 3.36
N HIS A 99 -4.45 -1.52 4.70
CA HIS A 99 -5.61 -1.92 5.50
C HIS A 99 -6.79 -0.97 5.31
N THR A 100 -6.53 0.33 5.22
CA THR A 100 -7.58 1.34 4.94
C THR A 100 -8.17 1.13 3.55
N CYS A 101 -7.35 0.92 2.52
CA CYS A 101 -7.80 0.64 1.17
C CYS A 101 -8.60 -0.67 1.10
N ALA A 102 -8.16 -1.73 1.79
CA ALA A 102 -8.87 -3.00 1.87
C ALA A 102 -10.25 -2.85 2.53
N GLN A 103 -10.34 -2.07 3.61
CA GLN A 103 -11.61 -1.77 4.27
C GLN A 103 -12.57 -0.99 3.36
N VAL A 104 -12.06 0.06 2.69
CA VAL A 104 -12.87 0.86 1.74
C VAL A 104 -13.38 -0.02 0.59
N ARG A 105 -12.56 -0.96 0.10
CA ARG A 105 -12.95 -1.89 -0.97
C ARG A 105 -14.09 -2.84 -0.56
N GLN A 106 -14.22 -3.17 0.72
CA GLN A 106 -15.32 -4.02 1.21
C GLN A 106 -16.67 -3.27 1.26
N GLN A 107 -16.65 -1.95 1.16
CA GLN A 107 -17.82 -1.09 1.38
C GLN A 107 -18.34 -0.43 0.10
N LEU A 108 -17.63 -0.61 -1.01
CA LEU A 108 -17.91 0.02 -2.29
C LEU A 108 -18.02 -1.04 -3.39
N THR A 109 -18.76 -0.73 -4.45
CA THR A 109 -18.76 -1.56 -5.66
C THR A 109 -17.40 -1.47 -6.38
N THR A 110 -17.10 -2.47 -7.21
CA THR A 110 -15.87 -2.49 -8.03
C THR A 110 -15.72 -1.21 -8.86
N GLN A 111 -16.80 -0.70 -9.43
CA GLN A 111 -16.76 0.49 -10.28
C GLN A 111 -16.45 1.75 -9.47
N GLU A 112 -17.05 1.91 -8.29
CA GLU A 112 -16.78 3.04 -7.40
C GLU A 112 -15.33 3.04 -6.93
N ILE A 113 -14.78 1.87 -6.57
CA ILE A 113 -13.37 1.71 -6.19
C ILE A 113 -12.45 2.13 -7.33
N ILE A 114 -12.71 1.67 -8.56
CA ILE A 114 -11.88 2.01 -9.72
C ILE A 114 -11.89 3.52 -9.97
N GLN A 115 -13.07 4.16 -9.91
CA GLN A 115 -13.19 5.60 -10.11
C GLN A 115 -12.47 6.38 -9.01
N LEU A 116 -12.68 5.98 -7.76
CA LEU A 116 -12.07 6.60 -6.61
C LEU A 116 -10.54 6.48 -6.65
N ASP A 117 -10.04 5.27 -6.92
CA ASP A 117 -8.61 5.01 -6.96
C ASP A 117 -7.92 5.76 -8.11
N ARG A 118 -8.54 5.81 -9.31
CA ARG A 118 -8.05 6.63 -10.43
C ARG A 118 -7.97 8.11 -10.07
N LYS A 119 -9.00 8.64 -9.40
CA LYS A 119 -9.04 10.03 -8.92
C LYS A 119 -7.92 10.33 -7.93
N TYR A 120 -7.53 9.34 -7.12
CA TYR A 120 -6.50 9.45 -6.09
C TYR A 120 -5.20 8.72 -6.45
N GLN A 121 -4.78 8.89 -7.70
CA GLN A 121 -3.46 8.51 -8.21
C GLN A 121 -3.12 7.02 -8.06
N LEU A 122 -4.15 6.16 -8.07
CA LEU A 122 -4.04 4.71 -7.97
C LEU A 122 -3.37 4.25 -6.66
N ILE A 123 -3.51 5.02 -5.57
CA ILE A 123 -2.87 4.69 -4.29
C ILE A 123 -3.24 3.28 -3.85
N CYS A 124 -4.53 2.90 -3.86
CA CYS A 124 -4.97 1.61 -3.38
C CYS A 124 -4.50 0.46 -4.27
N SER A 125 -4.58 0.59 -5.60
CA SER A 125 -4.11 -0.47 -6.50
C SER A 125 -2.59 -0.65 -6.45
N LYS A 126 -1.82 0.45 -6.33
CA LYS A 126 -0.36 0.36 -6.16
C LYS A 126 0.00 -0.29 -4.83
N THR A 127 -0.63 0.12 -3.73
CA THR A 127 -0.40 -0.47 -2.41
C THR A 127 -0.75 -1.95 -2.37
N ASP A 128 -1.91 -2.33 -2.90
CA ASP A 128 -2.36 -3.72 -2.99
C ASP A 128 -1.42 -4.60 -3.81
N LEU A 129 -0.95 -4.08 -4.96
CA LEU A 129 0.05 -4.76 -5.77
C LEU A 129 1.33 -4.98 -4.97
N ILE A 130 1.90 -3.93 -4.37
CA ILE A 130 3.13 -4.00 -3.58
C ILE A 130 2.97 -4.97 -2.39
N TYR A 131 1.85 -4.92 -1.67
CA TYR A 131 1.57 -5.83 -0.57
C TYR A 131 1.49 -7.28 -1.06
N THR A 132 0.80 -7.51 -2.17
CA THR A 132 0.65 -8.84 -2.77
C THR A 132 1.99 -9.43 -3.17
N ILE A 133 2.79 -8.68 -3.92
CA ILE A 133 4.09 -9.15 -4.41
C ILE A 133 5.14 -9.19 -3.31
N SER A 134 4.85 -8.65 -2.12
CA SER A 134 5.69 -8.80 -0.93
C SER A 134 5.36 -10.03 -0.09
N GLY A 135 4.39 -10.85 -0.50
CA GLY A 135 4.06 -12.09 0.22
C GLY A 135 2.64 -12.16 0.78
N ARG A 136 1.87 -11.05 0.74
CA ARG A 136 0.49 -10.94 1.26
C ARG A 136 0.34 -11.03 2.79
N THR A 137 1.40 -10.78 3.55
CA THR A 137 1.28 -10.65 5.01
C THR A 137 2.10 -9.47 5.52
N ASP A 138 1.65 -8.88 6.63
CA ASP A 138 2.37 -7.79 7.29
C ASP A 138 3.77 -8.24 7.73
N ALA A 139 3.91 -9.50 8.15
CA ALA A 139 5.20 -10.09 8.53
C ALA A 139 6.19 -10.15 7.35
N ASP A 140 5.72 -10.47 6.15
CA ASP A 140 6.59 -10.48 4.97
C ASP A 140 7.01 -9.04 4.58
N VAL A 141 6.12 -8.05 4.73
CA VAL A 141 6.45 -6.63 4.52
C VAL A 141 7.55 -6.19 5.49
N TYR A 142 7.44 -6.55 6.77
CA TYR A 142 8.51 -6.31 7.75
C TYR A 142 9.80 -7.06 7.38
N ALA A 143 9.71 -8.30 6.90
CA ALA A 143 10.89 -9.07 6.47
C ALA A 143 11.61 -8.41 5.29
N TYR A 144 10.88 -7.98 4.25
CA TYR A 144 11.46 -7.24 3.14
C TYR A 144 12.07 -5.92 3.57
N SER A 145 11.39 -5.19 4.46
CA SER A 145 11.89 -3.93 4.99
C SER A 145 13.16 -4.11 5.84
N LEU A 146 13.24 -5.19 6.63
CA LEU A 146 14.43 -5.54 7.40
C LEU A 146 15.59 -5.93 6.47
N MET A 147 15.34 -6.71 5.42
CA MET A 147 16.35 -7.07 4.42
C MET A 147 16.88 -5.87 3.65
N ALA A 148 16.06 -4.83 3.46
CA ALA A 148 16.47 -3.57 2.85
C ALA A 148 17.46 -2.76 3.69
N LEU A 149 17.68 -3.12 4.96
CA LEU A 149 18.73 -2.53 5.80
C LEU A 149 20.13 -3.02 5.43
N ASN A 150 20.24 -4.06 4.59
CA ASN A 150 21.49 -4.63 4.07
C ASN A 150 22.58 -4.80 5.16
N ASP A 151 23.81 -4.29 4.93
CA ASP A 151 24.98 -4.39 5.82
C ASP A 151 24.75 -3.84 7.25
N LYS A 152 23.59 -3.22 7.52
CA LYS A 152 23.21 -2.75 8.87
C LYS A 152 22.57 -3.83 9.73
N VAL A 153 22.26 -5.01 9.18
CA VAL A 153 21.72 -6.16 9.90
C VAL A 153 22.56 -7.40 9.66
N THR A 154 23.00 -8.04 10.73
CA THR A 154 23.67 -9.35 10.65
C THR A 154 22.64 -10.48 10.48
N PRO A 155 23.01 -11.62 9.87
CA PRO A 155 22.13 -12.80 9.81
C PRO A 155 21.61 -13.25 11.19
N ALA A 156 22.42 -13.08 12.24
CA ALA A 156 22.03 -13.39 13.61
C ALA A 156 20.94 -12.45 14.13
N GLN A 157 21.03 -11.15 13.85
CA GLN A 157 20.00 -10.17 14.21
C GLN A 157 18.68 -10.44 13.47
N VAL A 158 18.74 -10.74 12.16
CA VAL A 158 17.54 -11.10 11.38
C VAL A 158 16.84 -12.31 11.98
N LYS A 159 17.61 -13.36 12.33
CA LYS A 159 17.08 -14.55 13.00
C LYS A 159 16.47 -14.24 14.37
N ALA A 160 17.11 -13.40 15.18
CA ALA A 160 16.62 -13.02 16.50
C ALA A 160 15.30 -12.24 16.45
N LEU A 161 15.09 -11.44 15.40
CA LEU A 161 13.87 -10.67 15.18
C LEU A 161 12.71 -11.51 14.62
N GLY A 162 12.97 -12.75 14.20
CA GLY A 162 11.92 -13.68 13.74
C GLY A 162 11.33 -13.34 12.36
N PHE A 163 11.94 -12.41 11.62
CA PHE A 163 11.53 -12.09 10.25
C PHE A 163 12.36 -12.90 9.25
N SER A 164 11.70 -13.45 8.24
CA SER A 164 12.37 -14.18 7.16
C SER A 164 11.64 -13.90 5.86
N LEU A 165 12.40 -13.72 4.77
CA LEU A 165 11.77 -13.54 3.47
C LEU A 165 10.94 -14.78 3.12
N PRO A 166 9.77 -14.57 2.49
CA PRO A 166 8.98 -15.68 1.96
C PRO A 166 9.78 -16.44 0.89
N THR A 167 9.60 -17.76 0.84
CA THR A 167 10.26 -18.64 -0.12
C THR A 167 9.48 -18.74 -1.43
N TYR A 168 10.08 -19.37 -2.46
CA TYR A 168 9.38 -19.69 -3.70
C TYR A 168 8.09 -20.49 -3.45
N ALA A 169 8.17 -21.52 -2.60
CA ALA A 169 7.02 -22.34 -2.21
C ALA A 169 5.94 -21.52 -1.47
N THR A 170 6.33 -20.52 -0.67
CA THR A 170 5.39 -19.58 -0.06
C THR A 170 4.63 -18.78 -1.13
N TYR A 171 5.32 -18.31 -2.17
CA TYR A 171 4.68 -17.54 -3.26
C TYR A 171 3.75 -18.40 -4.10
N GLN A 172 4.16 -19.64 -4.38
CA GLN A 172 3.36 -20.61 -5.11
C GLN A 172 2.08 -20.96 -4.34
N SER A 173 2.18 -21.31 -3.06
CA SER A 173 1.03 -21.68 -2.21
C SER A 173 0.04 -20.53 -1.99
N ARG A 174 0.52 -19.27 -2.00
CA ARG A 174 -0.33 -18.07 -1.85
C ARG A 174 -0.82 -17.50 -3.18
N ASN A 175 -0.55 -18.18 -4.28
CA ASN A 175 -0.92 -17.81 -5.64
C ASN A 175 -0.46 -16.39 -6.06
N ILE A 176 0.76 -16.03 -5.67
CA ILE A 176 1.32 -14.69 -5.97
C ILE A 176 1.87 -14.65 -7.40
N PHE A 177 2.48 -15.74 -7.88
CA PHE A 177 3.03 -15.79 -9.25
C PHE A 177 1.94 -15.62 -10.31
N GLU A 178 0.77 -16.25 -10.13
CA GLU A 178 -0.35 -16.05 -11.04
C GLU A 178 -0.83 -14.59 -11.03
N HIS A 179 -0.87 -13.95 -9.86
CA HIS A 179 -1.22 -12.54 -9.77
C HIS A 179 -0.23 -11.65 -10.51
N ILE A 180 1.08 -11.92 -10.39
CA ILE A 180 2.13 -11.20 -11.13
C ILE A 180 1.98 -11.42 -12.64
N ALA A 181 1.78 -12.67 -13.07
CA ALA A 181 1.60 -13.00 -14.49
C ALA A 181 0.37 -12.31 -15.09
N ASN A 182 -0.79 -12.38 -14.41
CA ASN A 182 -2.04 -11.85 -14.92
C ASN A 182 -2.08 -10.32 -14.94
N ASN A 183 -1.52 -9.65 -13.92
CA ASN A 183 -1.62 -8.20 -13.78
C ASN A 183 -0.44 -7.44 -14.39
N LEU A 184 0.76 -8.03 -14.37
CA LEU A 184 2.00 -7.38 -14.81
C LEU A 184 2.59 -8.01 -16.08
N GLN A 185 2.14 -9.20 -16.48
CA GLN A 185 2.70 -9.96 -17.60
C GLN A 185 4.20 -10.26 -17.39
N ILE A 186 4.59 -10.56 -16.16
CA ILE A 186 5.94 -10.96 -15.78
C ILE A 186 5.90 -12.42 -15.35
N THR A 187 6.84 -13.24 -15.83
CA THR A 187 6.97 -14.64 -15.40
C THR A 187 8.06 -14.74 -14.34
N ILE A 188 7.78 -15.41 -13.22
CA ILE A 188 8.77 -15.68 -12.19
C ILE A 188 9.12 -17.16 -12.21
N THR A 189 10.39 -17.47 -12.40
CA THR A 189 10.92 -18.84 -12.37
C THR A 189 11.64 -19.11 -11.05
N GLU A 190 11.81 -20.38 -10.71
CA GLU A 190 12.64 -20.77 -9.56
C GLU A 190 14.10 -20.34 -9.74
#